data_AF-A0A9E3MFT0-F1
#
_entry.id   AF-A0A9E3MFT0-F1
#
_cell.length_a   1.000
_cell.length_b   1.000
_cell.length_c   1.000
_cell.angle_alpha   90.00
_cell.angle_beta   90.00
_cell.angle_gamma   90.00
#
_symmetry.space_group_name_H-M   'P 1'
#
loop_
_entity.id
_entity.type
_entity.pdbx_description
1 polymer ?
#
loop_
_entity_poly.entity_id
_entity_poly.type
_entity_poly.pdbx_seq_one_letter_code
_entity_poly.pdbx_strand_id
1 'polypeptide(L)'
;MTATSTPGKKRRNLQSDRKARVHQLYSSDDVIKLYEISRNTLTNWIADGLSFIDAEPRLFRGSDLNAFHGRRRDKAAGYPLGQFLVNCFACKRSHSLLDGEISISPGRTGGIFRVSRTCPDTGARANRYVCSKELETLQRLREANPGLQTPD
;
A
#
# COMPACT_ATOMS: atom_id res chain seq x y z
N MET A 1 -1.21 -7.17 -33.07
CA MET A 1 -0.33 -6.23 -32.36
C MET A 1 -0.35 -6.58 -30.88
N THR A 2 0.60 -7.39 -30.42
CA THR A 2 0.67 -7.87 -29.03
C THR A 2 1.33 -6.81 -28.16
N ALA A 3 0.57 -6.28 -27.19
CA ALA A 3 1.07 -5.31 -26.24
C ALA A 3 2.05 -5.98 -25.27
N THR A 4 3.35 -5.76 -25.49
CA THR A 4 4.41 -6.17 -24.56
C THR A 4 4.27 -5.35 -23.29
N SER A 5 3.74 -5.97 -22.23
CA SER A 5 3.64 -5.33 -20.92
C SER A 5 5.03 -5.20 -20.30
N THR A 6 5.59 -3.99 -20.30
CA THR A 6 6.82 -3.71 -19.57
C THR A 6 6.55 -3.90 -18.07
N PRO A 7 7.30 -4.74 -17.34
CA PRO A 7 7.13 -4.88 -15.91
C PRO A 7 7.37 -3.53 -15.25
N GLY A 8 6.39 -3.07 -14.46
CA GLY A 8 6.51 -1.80 -13.73
C GLY A 8 7.78 -1.79 -12.89
N LYS A 9 8.56 -0.71 -12.97
CA LYS A 9 9.80 -0.55 -12.18
C LYS A 9 9.48 -0.81 -10.70
N LYS A 10 10.02 -1.88 -10.12
CA LYS A 10 9.94 -2.13 -8.67
C LYS A 10 10.46 -0.88 -7.97
N ARG A 11 9.69 -0.36 -7.02
CA ARG A 11 10.15 0.74 -6.17
C ARG A 11 11.43 0.24 -5.48
N ARG A 12 12.58 0.81 -5.87
CA ARG A 12 13.93 0.34 -5.45
C ARG A 12 14.12 0.30 -3.93
N ASN A 13 13.23 0.96 -3.17
CA ASN A 13 13.27 1.07 -1.72
C ASN A 13 12.41 0.04 -0.96
N LEU A 14 11.64 -0.83 -1.64
CA LEU A 14 10.74 -1.78 -0.98
C LEU A 14 11.19 -3.25 -1.15
N GLN A 15 12.11 -3.67 -0.28
CA GLN A 15 12.72 -5.00 -0.26
C GLN A 15 11.79 -6.07 0.29
N SER A 16 11.92 -7.31 -0.19
CA SER A 16 11.07 -8.45 0.23
C SER A 16 11.27 -8.77 1.71
N ASP A 17 10.16 -8.98 2.41
CA ASP A 17 10.06 -9.43 3.81
C ASP A 17 10.28 -10.95 3.95
N ARG A 18 10.62 -11.64 2.86
CA ARG A 18 10.92 -13.08 2.84
C ARG A 18 12.27 -13.38 2.19
N LYS A 19 13.11 -12.37 1.97
CA LYS A 19 14.39 -12.52 1.24
C LYS A 19 15.45 -13.22 2.10
N ALA A 20 15.48 -12.92 3.40
CA ALA A 20 16.43 -13.54 4.32
C ALA A 20 15.87 -14.87 4.86
N ARG A 21 16.74 -15.85 5.07
CA ARG A 21 16.38 -17.11 5.75
C ARG A 21 16.23 -16.83 7.24
N VAL A 22 15.05 -17.14 7.80
CA VAL A 22 14.64 -16.74 9.16
C VAL A 22 15.65 -17.13 10.24
N HIS A 23 16.23 -18.32 10.15
CA HIS A 23 17.17 -18.86 11.15
C HIS A 23 18.65 -18.62 10.84
N GLN A 24 18.97 -17.86 9.80
CA GLN A 24 20.36 -17.58 9.41
C GLN A 24 20.83 -16.24 9.98
N LEU A 25 22.11 -16.20 10.37
CA LEU A 25 22.83 -14.96 10.71
C LEU A 25 23.56 -14.44 9.48
N TYR A 26 23.53 -13.12 9.31
CA TYR A 26 24.14 -12.41 8.19
C TYR A 26 25.14 -11.41 8.75
N SER A 27 26.35 -11.36 8.19
CA SER A 27 27.25 -10.23 8.42
C SER A 27 26.78 -8.99 7.64
N SER A 28 27.38 -7.84 7.93
CA SER A 28 27.10 -6.61 7.17
C SER A 28 27.31 -6.78 5.66
N ASP A 29 28.37 -7.48 5.26
CA ASP A 29 28.67 -7.72 3.83
C ASP A 29 27.69 -8.72 3.20
N ASP A 30 27.21 -9.70 3.98
CA ASP A 30 26.17 -10.62 3.50
C ASP A 30 24.84 -9.88 3.27
N VAL A 31 24.46 -8.94 4.15
CA VAL A 31 23.24 -8.13 3.97
C VAL A 31 23.37 -7.25 2.72
N ILE A 32 24.53 -6.61 2.53
CA ILE A 32 24.83 -5.79 1.34
C ILE A 32 24.67 -6.61 0.06
N LYS A 33 25.26 -7.81 0.01
CA LYS A 33 25.13 -8.73 -1.13
C LYS A 33 23.69 -9.23 -1.29
N LEU A 34 23.04 -9.64 -0.21
CA LEU A 34 21.69 -10.19 -0.23
C LEU A 34 20.68 -9.20 -0.79
N TYR A 35 20.75 -7.92 -0.41
CA TYR A 35 19.79 -6.90 -0.83
C TYR A 35 20.27 -6.02 -1.99
N GLU A 36 21.50 -6.22 -2.46
CA GLU A 36 22.13 -5.42 -3.52
C GLU A 36 22.12 -3.92 -3.18
N ILE A 37 22.54 -3.58 -1.96
CA ILE A 37 22.54 -2.22 -1.42
C ILE A 37 23.94 -1.71 -1.11
N SER A 38 24.11 -0.40 -0.98
CA SER A 38 25.36 0.18 -0.48
C SER A 38 25.45 0.08 1.06
N ARG A 39 26.68 0.18 1.58
CA ARG A 39 26.94 0.26 3.03
C ARG A 39 26.18 1.42 3.69
N ASN A 40 26.08 2.56 3.02
CA ASN A 40 25.30 3.72 3.49
C ASN A 40 23.81 3.39 3.66
N THR A 41 23.23 2.62 2.73
CA THR A 41 21.84 2.16 2.87
C THR A 41 21.65 1.26 4.08
N LEU A 42 22.61 0.36 4.36
CA LEU A 42 22.58 -0.47 5.55
C LEU A 42 22.67 0.37 6.82
N THR A 43 23.55 1.37 6.87
CA THR A 43 23.65 2.34 7.97
C THR A 43 22.33 3.07 8.20
N ASN A 44 21.68 3.54 7.13
CA ASN A 44 20.37 4.17 7.22
C ASN A 44 19.30 3.20 7.74
N TRP A 45 19.35 1.92 7.38
CA TRP A 45 18.42 0.93 7.93
C TRP A 45 18.60 0.72 9.43
N ILE A 46 19.84 0.70 9.90
CA ILE A 46 20.16 0.64 11.33
C ILE A 46 19.60 1.88 12.04
N ALA A 47 19.81 3.08 11.48
CA ALA A 47 19.24 4.32 12.01
C ALA A 47 17.69 4.32 11.99
N ASP A 48 17.07 3.68 10.99
CA ASP A 48 15.62 3.48 10.87
C ASP A 48 15.08 2.36 11.81
N GLY A 49 15.93 1.77 12.66
CA GLY A 49 15.53 0.75 13.64
C GLY A 49 15.62 -0.70 13.15
N LEU A 50 16.57 -1.03 12.28
CA LEU A 50 16.96 -2.41 12.02
C LEU A 50 17.77 -2.97 13.20
N SER A 51 17.25 -4.02 13.83
CA SER A 51 17.92 -4.73 14.92
C SER A 51 19.17 -5.46 14.43
N PHE A 52 20.22 -5.42 15.23
CA PHE A 52 21.46 -6.16 15.02
C PHE A 52 22.00 -6.68 16.35
N ILE A 53 22.85 -7.69 16.28
CA ILE A 53 23.63 -8.20 17.40
C ILE A 53 24.95 -7.46 17.40
N ASP A 54 25.25 -6.82 18.53
CA ASP A 54 26.51 -6.08 18.73
C ASP A 54 27.65 -7.08 18.96
N ALA A 55 28.17 -7.59 17.84
CA ALA A 55 29.29 -8.49 17.73
C ALA A 55 30.28 -7.94 16.70
N GLU A 56 31.47 -8.51 16.63
CA GLU A 56 32.49 -8.14 15.64
C GLU A 56 32.77 -9.34 14.72
N PRO A 57 32.34 -9.30 13.44
CA PRO A 57 31.56 -8.24 12.77
C PRO A 57 30.07 -8.24 13.22
N ARG A 58 29.38 -7.11 13.03
CA ARG A 58 27.94 -6.99 13.34
C ARG A 58 27.13 -8.05 12.62
N LEU A 59 26.22 -8.70 13.35
CA LEU A 59 25.38 -9.77 12.84
C LEU A 59 23.91 -9.36 12.82
N PHE A 60 23.20 -9.81 11.79
CA PHE A 60 21.77 -9.58 11.60
C PHE A 60 21.06 -10.92 11.52
N ARG A 61 20.00 -11.11 12.31
CA ARG A 61 19.14 -12.29 12.17
C ARG A 61 18.24 -12.13 10.95
N GLY A 62 18.07 -13.19 10.18
CA GLY A 62 17.17 -13.18 9.03
C GLY A 62 15.72 -12.87 9.41
N SER A 63 15.27 -13.30 10.60
CA SER A 63 13.98 -12.90 11.18
C SER A 63 13.83 -11.39 11.28
N ASP A 64 14.87 -10.69 11.73
CA ASP A 64 14.84 -9.26 12.02
C ASP A 64 14.90 -8.44 10.73
N LEU A 65 15.68 -8.90 9.73
CA LEU A 65 15.70 -8.34 8.37
C LEU A 65 14.32 -8.44 7.72
N ASN A 66 13.69 -9.60 7.80
CA ASN A 66 12.35 -9.83 7.29
C ASN A 66 11.31 -8.96 8.00
N ALA A 67 11.35 -8.89 9.33
CA ALA A 67 10.46 -8.05 10.13
C ALA A 67 10.63 -6.55 9.82
N PHE A 68 11.87 -6.07 9.65
CA PHE A 68 12.15 -4.69 9.25
C PHE A 68 11.52 -4.35 7.90
N HIS A 69 11.65 -5.23 6.91
CA HIS A 69 11.04 -5.03 5.61
C HIS A 69 9.52 -5.18 5.62
N GLY A 70 8.97 -6.06 6.45
CA GLY A 70 7.52 -6.15 6.72
C GLY A 70 6.96 -4.82 7.19
N ARG A 71 7.53 -4.25 8.26
CA ARG A 71 7.12 -2.92 8.78
C ARG A 71 7.16 -1.82 7.72
N ARG A 72 8.20 -1.81 6.86
CA ARG A 72 8.31 -0.83 5.77
C ARG A 72 7.24 -1.05 4.70
N ARG A 73 6.84 -2.29 4.42
CA ARG A 73 5.74 -2.62 3.51
C ARG A 73 4.40 -2.19 4.07
N ASP A 74 4.14 -2.45 5.34
CA ASP A 74 2.90 -2.03 5.99
C ASP A 74 2.78 -0.50 6.00
N LYS A 75 3.87 0.20 6.36
CA LYS A 75 3.92 1.67 6.29
C LYS A 75 3.70 2.19 4.87
N ALA A 76 4.24 1.52 3.86
CA ALA A 76 4.08 1.91 2.45
C ALA A 76 2.68 1.58 1.89
N ALA A 77 2.03 0.52 2.38
CA ALA A 77 0.64 0.20 2.07
C ALA A 77 -0.31 1.24 2.67
N GLY A 78 0.11 1.88 3.77
CA GLY A 78 -0.69 2.83 4.52
C GLY A 78 -1.69 2.13 5.44
N TYR A 79 -2.40 2.90 6.25
CA TYR A 79 -3.50 2.35 7.04
C TYR A 79 -4.63 1.90 6.11
N PRO A 80 -5.25 0.72 6.35
CA PRO A 80 -6.40 0.30 5.58
C PRO A 80 -7.46 1.40 5.70
N LEU A 81 -7.79 2.02 4.56
CA LEU A 81 -8.94 2.91 4.51
C LEU A 81 -10.15 2.08 4.94
N GLY A 82 -10.95 2.63 5.86
CA GLY A 82 -12.22 2.05 6.27
C GLY A 82 -13.04 1.59 5.06
N GLN A 83 -13.91 0.61 5.28
CA GLN A 83 -14.73 0.08 4.19
C GLN A 83 -15.51 1.23 3.54
N PHE A 84 -15.49 1.31 2.21
CA PHE A 84 -16.13 2.38 1.44
C PHE A 84 -15.57 3.79 1.68
N LEU A 85 -14.37 3.95 2.21
CA LEU A 85 -13.67 5.25 2.22
C LEU A 85 -12.72 5.40 1.03
N VAL A 86 -12.53 6.63 0.57
CA VAL A 86 -11.56 7.02 -0.46
C VAL A 86 -10.74 8.23 -0.01
N ASN A 87 -9.42 8.21 -0.23
CA ASN A 87 -8.55 9.33 0.11
C ASN A 87 -8.49 10.33 -1.05
N CYS A 88 -8.71 11.61 -0.73
CA CYS A 88 -8.40 12.69 -1.65
C CYS A 88 -6.96 13.14 -1.42
N PHE A 89 -6.11 13.04 -2.45
CA PHE A 89 -4.72 13.44 -2.35
C PHE A 89 -4.52 14.97 -2.32
N ALA A 90 -5.54 15.75 -2.71
CA ALA A 90 -5.49 17.21 -2.64
C ALA A 90 -5.74 17.71 -1.21
N CYS A 91 -6.85 17.31 -0.57
CA CYS A 91 -7.16 17.74 0.81
C CYS A 91 -6.55 16.83 1.89
N LYS A 92 -5.96 15.68 1.50
CA LYS A 92 -5.36 14.67 2.39
C LYS A 92 -6.32 14.06 3.41
N ARG A 93 -7.64 14.12 3.15
CA ARG A 93 -8.69 13.52 3.99
C ARG A 93 -9.35 12.33 3.29
N SER A 94 -9.98 11.48 4.10
CA SER A 94 -10.82 10.38 3.63
C SER A 94 -12.26 10.87 3.47
N HIS A 95 -12.92 10.41 2.42
CA HIS A 95 -14.33 10.67 2.15
C HIS A 95 -15.09 9.36 1.98
N SER A 96 -16.32 9.32 2.46
CA SER A 96 -17.23 8.20 2.28
C SER A 96 -17.67 8.03 0.83
N LEU A 97 -17.72 6.80 0.35
CA LEU A 97 -18.34 6.42 -0.92
C LEU A 97 -19.82 6.12 -0.77
N LEU A 98 -20.37 6.15 0.46
CA LEU A 98 -21.82 6.04 0.70
C LEU A 98 -22.53 7.38 0.47
N ASP A 99 -21.80 8.49 0.66
CA ASP A 99 -22.36 9.84 0.56
C ASP A 99 -21.99 10.52 -0.76
N GLY A 100 -22.89 11.38 -1.24
CA GLY A 100 -22.69 12.17 -2.47
C GLY A 100 -22.65 11.32 -3.74
N GLU A 101 -22.43 11.97 -4.87
CA GLU A 101 -22.39 11.30 -6.17
C GLU A 101 -21.08 10.52 -6.38
N ILE A 102 -21.21 9.30 -6.89
CA ILE A 102 -20.09 8.43 -7.24
C ILE A 102 -20.19 7.98 -8.69
N SER A 103 -19.04 7.85 -9.36
CA SER A 103 -18.93 7.27 -10.69
C SER A 103 -18.32 5.87 -10.59
N ILE A 104 -18.95 4.86 -11.17
CA ILE A 104 -18.44 3.48 -11.22
C ILE A 104 -18.03 3.17 -12.66
N SER A 105 -16.81 2.64 -12.85
CA SER A 105 -16.31 2.20 -14.15
C SER A 105 -15.53 0.89 -14.01
N PRO A 106 -15.52 -0.02 -15.01
CA PRO A 106 -14.73 -1.23 -14.96
C PRO A 106 -13.24 -0.94 -14.81
N GLY A 107 -12.55 -1.76 -14.02
CA GLY A 107 -11.10 -1.75 -13.86
C GLY A 107 -10.39 -2.42 -15.02
N ARG A 108 -9.05 -2.45 -14.97
CA ARG A 108 -8.22 -3.13 -15.98
C ARG A 108 -8.30 -4.66 -15.91
N THR A 109 -8.79 -5.20 -14.79
CA THR A 109 -8.91 -6.63 -14.52
C THR A 109 -10.39 -6.96 -14.33
N GLY A 110 -10.84 -8.08 -14.91
CA GLY A 110 -12.23 -8.54 -14.74
C GLY A 110 -12.60 -8.70 -13.28
N GLY A 111 -13.81 -8.28 -12.91
CA GLY A 111 -14.32 -8.33 -11.53
C GLY A 111 -13.73 -7.26 -10.60
N ILE A 112 -12.90 -6.35 -11.10
CA ILE A 112 -12.42 -5.17 -10.38
C ILE A 112 -13.08 -3.93 -10.97
N PHE A 113 -13.60 -3.05 -10.12
CA PHE A 113 -14.27 -1.82 -10.50
C PHE A 113 -13.58 -0.63 -9.86
N ARG A 114 -13.47 0.47 -10.62
CA ARG A 114 -13.03 1.76 -10.12
C ARG A 114 -14.26 2.56 -9.70
N VAL A 115 -14.36 2.83 -8.41
CA VAL A 115 -15.33 3.77 -7.85
C VAL A 115 -14.62 5.09 -7.62
N SER A 116 -15.16 6.18 -8.16
CA SER A 116 -14.62 7.52 -7.96
C SER A 116 -15.66 8.46 -7.39
N ARG A 117 -15.20 9.42 -6.59
CA ARG A 117 -15.99 10.52 -6.05
C ARG A 117 -15.27 11.84 -6.30
N THR A 118 -16.02 12.90 -6.51
CA THR A 118 -15.50 14.27 -6.50
C THR A 118 -15.38 14.75 -5.05
N CYS A 119 -14.19 15.21 -4.66
CA CYS A 119 -13.96 15.74 -3.32
C CYS A 119 -14.79 17.02 -3.11
N PRO A 120 -15.63 17.09 -2.05
CA PRO A 120 -16.45 18.28 -1.80
C PRO A 120 -15.63 19.52 -1.46
N ASP A 121 -14.43 19.36 -0.90
CA ASP A 121 -13.60 20.49 -0.46
C ASP A 121 -12.73 21.08 -1.58
N THR A 122 -12.36 20.26 -2.56
CA THR A 122 -11.32 20.64 -3.55
C THR A 122 -11.75 20.43 -5.00
N GLY A 123 -12.87 19.75 -5.25
CA GLY A 123 -13.27 19.32 -6.59
C GLY A 123 -12.37 18.23 -7.20
N ALA A 124 -11.29 17.81 -6.53
CA ALA A 124 -10.39 16.80 -7.05
C ALA A 124 -11.06 15.42 -7.08
N ARG A 125 -10.73 14.60 -8.09
CA ARG A 125 -11.27 13.24 -8.22
C ARG A 125 -10.50 12.26 -7.33
N ALA A 126 -11.17 11.72 -6.32
CA ALA A 126 -10.67 10.63 -5.49
C ALA A 126 -11.21 9.29 -6.03
N ASN A 127 -10.42 8.23 -6.03
CA ASN A 127 -10.88 6.92 -6.49
C ASN A 127 -10.32 5.76 -5.67
N ARG A 128 -11.09 4.66 -5.65
CA ARG A 128 -10.75 3.38 -5.04
C ARG A 128 -11.14 2.25 -5.99
N TYR A 129 -10.34 1.18 -5.99
CA TYR A 129 -10.69 -0.05 -6.66
C TYR A 129 -11.35 -1.02 -5.68
N VAL A 130 -12.43 -1.66 -6.11
CA VAL A 130 -13.22 -2.62 -5.32
C VAL A 130 -13.52 -3.86 -6.15
N CYS A 131 -13.71 -5.01 -5.52
CA CYS A 131 -14.15 -6.22 -6.21
C CYS A 131 -15.68 -6.24 -6.43
N SER A 132 -16.19 -7.18 -7.23
CA SER A 132 -17.64 -7.32 -7.48
C SER A 132 -18.46 -7.40 -6.18
N LYS A 133 -18.04 -8.22 -5.21
CA LYS A 133 -18.75 -8.39 -3.93
C LYS A 133 -18.80 -7.09 -3.11
N GLU A 134 -17.69 -6.35 -3.09
CA GLU A 134 -17.63 -5.04 -2.43
C GLU A 134 -18.50 -4.01 -3.15
N LEU A 135 -18.55 -4.04 -4.48
CA LEU A 135 -19.40 -3.16 -5.27
C LEU A 135 -20.89 -3.42 -5.00
N GLU A 136 -21.32 -4.68 -5.00
CA GLU A 136 -22.69 -5.06 -4.66
C GLU A 136 -23.07 -4.61 -3.25
N THR A 137 -22.16 -4.77 -2.29
CA THR A 137 -22.37 -4.32 -0.91
C THR A 137 -22.49 -2.80 -0.84
N LEU A 138 -21.61 -2.07 -1.56
CA LEU A 138 -21.66 -0.61 -1.65
C LEU A 138 -23.00 -0.14 -2.23
N GLN A 139 -23.46 -0.76 -3.32
CA GLN A 139 -24.74 -0.42 -3.96
C GLN A 139 -25.92 -0.65 -3.01
N ARG A 140 -26.01 -1.83 -2.37
CA ARG A 140 -27.06 -2.14 -1.40
C ARG A 140 -27.10 -1.15 -0.23
N LEU A 141 -25.93 -0.81 0.33
CA LEU A 141 -25.86 0.14 1.45
C LEU A 141 -26.26 1.56 1.06
N ARG A 142 -26.01 1.95 -0.20
CA ARG A 142 -26.47 3.25 -0.73
C ARG A 142 -27.96 3.27 -1.02
N GLU A 143 -28.54 2.16 -1.46
CA GLU A 143 -29.99 2.01 -1.64
C GLU A 143 -30.73 2.01 -0.29
N ALA A 144 -30.16 1.34 0.72
CA ALA A 144 -30.72 1.27 2.06
C ALA A 144 -30.56 2.58 2.88
N ASN A 145 -29.64 3.46 2.47
CA ASN A 145 -29.45 4.79 3.04
C ASN A 145 -29.81 5.87 1.99
N PRO A 146 -31.10 6.12 1.70
CA PRO A 146 -31.53 7.16 0.76
C PRO A 146 -31.29 8.60 1.28
N GLY A 147 -30.68 8.76 2.47
CA GLY A 147 -30.54 10.02 3.18
C GLY A 147 -29.47 10.95 2.59
N LEU A 148 -29.86 11.71 1.56
CA LEU A 148 -29.65 13.15 1.38
C LEU A 148 -30.37 13.56 0.07
N GLN A 149 -31.68 13.28 -0.01
CA GLN A 149 -32.55 14.11 -0.85
C GLN A 149 -32.66 15.45 -0.12
N THR A 150 -31.96 16.47 -0.62
CA THR A 150 -32.21 17.86 -0.21
C THR A 150 -33.67 18.16 -0.54
N PRO A 151 -34.53 18.54 0.43
CA PRO A 151 -35.81 19.15 0.09
C PRO A 151 -35.54 20.51 -0.55
N ASP A 152 -36.35 20.85 -1.56
CA ASP A 152 -36.32 22.06 -2.39
C ASP A 152 -36.16 23.39 -1.63
#